data_AF-L8GTQ2-F1
#
_entry.id   AF-L8GTQ2-F1
#
_cell.length_a   1.000
_cell.length_b   1.000
_cell.length_c   1.000
_cell.angle_alpha   90.00
_cell.angle_beta   90.00
_cell.angle_gamma   90.00
#
_symmetry.space_group_name_H-M   'P 1'
#
loop_
_entity.id
_entity.type
_entity.pdbx_description
1 polymer ?
#
loop_
_entity_poly.entity_id
_entity_poly.type
_entity_poly.pdbx_seq_one_letter_code
_entity_poly.pdbx_strand_id
1 'polypeptide(L)'
;KVVVSPAERSRSAVLVTGTSSGIGRAAVARLAASGFHVFASVRKDKDAAALQKLADELGCRDRITPVMMEVTDEQSVADAEQVVHKCLDEQGLKLMAIINNAGIAGRAPVELVSPKNVQHMINVNVMGVLHICQAFLPHLRAAGGGATIVNISSVLGGFVVPYRSVYSASKAAMEALSDGLRVELRSWGINVVVVQPGYVQTDISLNSFAADLELAKCPKERAVLYPYFGQWLKKKAAAAGRSQHIDQGIPPAEVAHLLEKIITALTPLYMVGREAWVVRLCRVLPTFILDWVLFTYLAQSSS
;
A
#
# COMPACT_ATOMS: atom_id res chain seq x y z
N LYS A 1 19.12 -3.74 17.61
CA LYS A 1 17.64 -3.74 17.50
C LYS A 1 17.12 -2.74 18.51
N VAL A 2 16.50 -1.65 18.07
CA VAL A 2 15.86 -0.70 19.01
C VAL A 2 14.53 -1.34 19.39
N VAL A 3 14.49 -2.15 20.44
CA VAL A 3 13.22 -2.74 20.90
C VAL A 3 12.49 -1.63 21.65
N VAL A 4 11.46 -1.05 21.03
CA VAL A 4 10.57 -0.10 21.71
C VAL A 4 9.88 -0.86 22.84
N SER A 5 10.21 -0.49 24.07
CA SER A 5 9.65 -1.12 25.28
C SER A 5 8.13 -0.94 25.34
N PRO A 6 7.38 -1.79 26.05
CA PRO A 6 5.92 -1.63 26.18
C PRO A 6 5.50 -0.24 26.69
N ALA A 7 6.29 0.35 27.59
CA ALA A 7 6.07 1.71 28.08
C ALA A 7 6.28 2.76 26.97
N GLU A 8 7.34 2.65 26.17
CA GLU A 8 7.56 3.56 25.03
C GLU A 8 6.48 3.40 23.95
N ARG A 9 5.97 2.18 23.72
CA ARG A 9 4.87 1.96 22.76
C ARG A 9 3.62 2.74 23.14
N SER A 10 3.28 2.76 24.44
CA SER A 10 2.10 3.49 24.94
C SER A 10 2.17 5.02 24.75
N ARG A 11 3.36 5.58 24.51
CA ARG A 11 3.57 7.00 24.16
C ARG A 11 3.90 7.23 22.68
N SER A 12 3.80 6.18 21.87
CA SER A 12 4.14 6.20 20.46
C SER A 12 2.88 6.07 19.61
N ALA A 13 2.78 6.94 18.61
CA ALA A 13 1.72 6.94 17.62
C ALA A 13 2.21 6.45 16.26
N VAL A 14 1.30 5.84 15.50
CA VAL A 14 1.51 5.42 14.12
C VAL A 14 0.36 5.92 13.25
N LEU A 15 0.67 6.61 12.16
CA LEU A 15 -0.31 6.93 11.12
C LEU A 15 -0.37 5.79 10.10
N VAL A 16 -1.55 5.24 9.83
CA VAL A 16 -1.75 4.21 8.80
C VAL A 16 -2.78 4.71 7.80
N THR A 17 -2.45 4.71 6.52
CA THR A 17 -3.39 5.16 5.48
C THR A 17 -4.13 4.03 4.80
N GLY A 18 -5.38 4.27 4.38
CA GLY A 18 -6.19 3.27 3.68
C GLY A 18 -6.56 2.08 4.56
N THR A 19 -7.18 2.34 5.72
CA THR A 19 -7.41 1.34 6.77
C THR A 19 -8.80 0.71 6.76
N SER A 20 -9.62 1.00 5.74
CA SER A 20 -10.97 0.43 5.63
C SER A 20 -10.99 -1.09 5.43
N SER A 21 -9.91 -1.66 4.86
CA SER A 21 -9.80 -3.10 4.63
C SER A 21 -8.34 -3.57 4.51
N GLY A 22 -8.16 -4.87 4.27
CA GLY A 22 -6.88 -5.48 3.88
C GLY A 22 -5.74 -5.24 4.87
N ILE A 23 -4.54 -4.95 4.33
CA ILE A 23 -3.30 -4.76 5.10
C ILE A 23 -3.45 -3.61 6.11
N GLY A 24 -4.02 -2.49 5.69
CA GLY A 24 -4.22 -1.32 6.55
C GLY A 24 -5.06 -1.64 7.78
N ARG A 25 -6.22 -2.30 7.60
CA ARG A 25 -7.07 -2.71 8.73
C ARG A 25 -6.38 -3.70 9.65
N ALA A 26 -5.66 -4.67 9.10
CA ALA A 26 -4.90 -5.65 9.88
C ALA A 26 -3.75 -4.99 10.66
N ALA A 27 -3.08 -3.99 10.05
CA ALA A 27 -2.04 -3.21 10.70
C ALA A 27 -2.59 -2.41 11.89
N VAL A 28 -3.75 -1.75 11.72
CA VAL A 28 -4.42 -1.03 12.82
C VAL A 28 -4.71 -1.98 13.99
N ALA A 29 -5.37 -3.11 13.72
CA ALA A 29 -5.69 -4.09 14.75
C ALA A 29 -4.44 -4.56 15.50
N ARG A 30 -3.39 -4.89 14.76
CA ARG A 30 -2.15 -5.41 15.32
C ARG A 30 -1.41 -4.36 16.15
N LEU A 31 -1.23 -3.16 15.62
CA LEU A 31 -0.46 -2.10 16.26
C LEU A 31 -1.15 -1.59 17.53
N ALA A 32 -2.47 -1.42 17.48
CA ALA A 32 -3.25 -1.01 18.65
C ALA A 32 -3.20 -2.06 19.77
N ALA A 33 -3.39 -3.35 19.44
CA ALA A 33 -3.25 -4.45 20.39
C ALA A 33 -1.81 -4.58 20.94
N SER A 34 -0.81 -4.11 20.19
CA SER A 34 0.60 -4.10 20.59
C SER A 34 0.99 -2.87 21.42
N GLY A 35 0.03 -1.97 21.68
CA GLY A 35 0.17 -0.83 22.56
C GLY A 35 0.52 0.51 21.89
N PHE A 36 0.49 0.62 20.56
CA PHE A 36 0.63 1.91 19.90
C PHE A 36 -0.71 2.66 19.86
N HIS A 37 -0.68 3.98 19.85
CA HIS A 37 -1.83 4.76 19.38
C HIS A 37 -1.81 4.78 17.85
N VAL A 38 -2.94 4.51 17.21
CA VAL A 38 -3.02 4.38 15.75
C VAL A 38 -3.98 5.41 15.19
N PHE A 39 -3.44 6.35 14.41
CA PHE A 39 -4.23 7.22 13.55
C PHE A 39 -4.56 6.45 12.27
N ALA A 40 -5.83 6.08 12.12
CA ALA A 40 -6.29 5.18 11.07
C ALA A 40 -7.05 5.96 9.98
N SER A 41 -6.42 6.17 8.83
CA SER A 41 -6.99 7.02 7.79
C SER A 41 -8.03 6.31 6.93
N VAL A 42 -9.19 6.96 6.81
CA VAL A 42 -10.34 6.51 6.01
C VAL A 42 -10.95 7.68 5.23
N ARG A 43 -11.80 7.36 4.24
CA ARG A 43 -12.46 8.37 3.38
C ARG A 43 -13.95 8.50 3.63
N LYS A 44 -14.54 7.58 4.40
CA LYS A 44 -15.99 7.50 4.59
C LYS A 44 -16.29 7.27 6.06
N ASP A 45 -17.32 7.94 6.57
CA ASP A 45 -17.73 7.83 7.98
C ASP A 45 -18.09 6.40 8.37
N LYS A 46 -18.67 5.63 7.44
CA LYS A 46 -18.96 4.20 7.67
C LYS A 46 -17.70 3.39 7.98
N ASP A 47 -16.57 3.74 7.36
CA ASP A 47 -15.31 3.04 7.55
C ASP A 47 -14.67 3.48 8.88
N ALA A 48 -14.85 4.75 9.27
CA ALA A 48 -14.48 5.24 10.60
C ALA A 48 -15.26 4.53 11.72
N ALA A 49 -16.58 4.37 11.55
CA ALA A 49 -17.42 3.63 12.49
C ALA A 49 -17.01 2.15 12.59
N ALA A 50 -16.64 1.52 11.46
CA ALA A 50 -16.14 0.15 11.46
C ALA A 50 -14.80 -0.01 12.22
N LEU A 51 -13.93 1.01 12.17
CA LEU A 51 -12.69 1.03 12.97
C LEU A 51 -12.96 1.20 14.46
N GLN A 52 -13.96 2.02 14.83
CA GLN A 52 -14.36 2.14 16.24
C GLN A 52 -14.91 0.81 16.78
N LYS A 53 -15.75 0.12 16.01
CA LYS A 53 -16.22 -1.22 16.37
C LYS A 53 -15.06 -2.21 16.54
N LEU A 54 -14.08 -2.18 15.64
CA LEU A 54 -12.86 -2.99 15.76
C LEU A 54 -12.10 -2.65 17.05
N ALA A 55 -12.02 -1.38 17.42
CA ALA A 55 -11.35 -0.94 18.63
C ALA A 55 -12.06 -1.44 19.91
N ASP A 56 -13.40 -1.43 19.91
CA ASP A 56 -14.22 -2.00 20.98
C ASP A 56 -14.01 -3.52 21.09
N GLU A 57 -14.03 -4.25 19.97
CA GLU A 57 -13.80 -5.70 19.91
C GLU A 57 -12.42 -6.11 20.43
N LEU A 58 -11.40 -5.26 20.23
CA LEU A 58 -10.04 -5.48 20.69
C LEU A 58 -9.75 -4.95 22.10
N GLY A 59 -10.71 -4.25 22.73
CA GLY A 59 -10.51 -3.61 24.03
C GLY A 59 -9.46 -2.49 23.99
N CYS A 60 -9.29 -1.81 22.85
CA CYS A 60 -8.27 -0.79 22.63
C CYS A 60 -8.85 0.51 22.07
N ARG A 61 -10.08 0.87 22.47
CA ARG A 61 -10.81 2.05 22.01
C ARG A 61 -9.98 3.34 22.05
N ASP A 62 -9.28 3.57 23.15
CA ASP A 62 -8.46 4.78 23.35
C ASP A 62 -7.15 4.80 22.52
N ARG A 63 -6.88 3.72 21.77
CA ARG A 63 -5.67 3.57 20.95
C ARG A 63 -5.96 3.62 19.46
N ILE A 64 -7.20 3.79 19.01
CA ILE A 64 -7.54 3.90 17.59
C ILE A 64 -8.32 5.19 17.37
N THR A 65 -7.70 6.12 16.65
CA THR A 65 -8.33 7.37 16.21
C THR A 65 -8.53 7.33 14.70
N PRO A 66 -9.76 7.15 14.20
CA PRO A 66 -10.06 7.33 12.80
C PRO A 66 -9.78 8.76 12.36
N VAL A 67 -9.14 8.94 11.21
CA VAL A 67 -8.85 10.25 10.63
C VAL A 67 -9.41 10.30 9.22
N MET A 68 -10.21 11.32 8.91
CA MET A 68 -10.75 11.52 7.56
C MET A 68 -9.65 12.10 6.68
N MET A 69 -9.24 11.37 5.65
CA MET A 69 -8.16 11.80 4.76
C MET A 69 -8.30 11.17 3.37
N GLU A 70 -8.49 12.02 2.35
CA GLU A 70 -8.28 11.67 0.95
C GLU A 70 -6.85 12.04 0.54
N VAL A 71 -6.03 11.03 0.25
CA VAL A 71 -4.60 11.23 0.00
C VAL A 71 -4.32 11.99 -1.29
N THR A 72 -5.27 11.99 -2.23
CA THR A 72 -5.13 12.75 -3.49
C THR A 72 -5.43 14.24 -3.35
N ASP A 73 -5.93 14.69 -2.20
CA ASP A 73 -6.30 16.08 -1.93
C ASP A 73 -5.37 16.66 -0.86
N GLU A 74 -4.52 17.60 -1.28
CA GLU A 74 -3.53 18.25 -0.40
C GLU A 74 -4.18 18.95 0.79
N GLN A 75 -5.35 19.57 0.60
CA GLN A 75 -6.05 20.24 1.69
C GLN A 75 -6.61 19.21 2.68
N SER A 76 -7.17 18.10 2.17
CA SER A 76 -7.63 17.01 3.03
C SER A 76 -6.50 16.40 3.86
N VAL A 77 -5.28 16.30 3.31
CA VAL A 77 -4.10 15.83 4.05
C VAL A 77 -3.67 16.85 5.11
N ALA A 78 -3.70 18.15 4.79
CA ALA A 78 -3.38 19.21 5.74
C ALA A 78 -4.39 19.26 6.91
N ASP A 79 -5.69 19.13 6.63
CA ASP A 79 -6.72 19.09 7.67
C ASP A 79 -6.55 17.87 8.59
N ALA A 80 -6.24 16.71 7.99
CA ALA A 80 -5.94 15.48 8.73
C ALA A 80 -4.68 15.64 9.61
N GLU A 81 -3.65 16.31 9.11
CA GLU A 81 -2.43 16.62 9.86
C GLU A 81 -2.72 17.47 11.08
N GLN A 82 -3.57 18.50 10.98
CA GLN A 82 -3.95 19.34 12.12
C GLN A 82 -4.68 18.54 13.21
N VAL A 83 -5.58 17.64 12.82
CA VAL A 83 -6.29 16.74 13.75
C VAL A 83 -5.29 15.83 14.48
N VAL A 84 -4.36 15.25 13.73
CA VAL A 84 -3.31 14.38 14.31
C VAL A 84 -2.41 15.17 15.24
N HIS A 85 -1.94 16.36 14.84
CA HIS A 85 -1.07 17.22 15.64
C HIS A 85 -1.72 17.57 16.98
N LYS A 86 -2.97 18.02 16.97
CA LYS A 86 -3.72 18.31 18.20
C LYS A 86 -3.79 17.10 19.12
N CYS A 87 -4.09 15.93 18.59
CA CYS A 87 -4.16 14.69 19.37
C CYS A 87 -2.80 14.28 19.94
N LEU A 88 -1.73 14.42 19.16
CA LEU A 88 -0.36 14.15 19.61
C LEU A 88 0.00 15.03 20.81
N ASP A 89 -0.29 16.33 20.73
CA ASP A 89 0.02 17.30 21.77
C ASP A 89 -0.81 17.05 23.04
N GLU A 90 -2.13 16.87 22.90
CA GLU A 90 -3.04 16.64 24.03
C GLU A 90 -2.72 15.36 24.80
N GLN A 91 -2.27 14.32 24.10
CA GLN A 91 -1.96 13.01 24.71
C GLN A 91 -0.46 12.82 25.02
N GLY A 92 0.38 13.80 24.69
CA GLY A 92 1.83 13.70 24.85
C GLY A 92 2.46 12.54 24.06
N LEU A 93 1.90 12.24 22.88
CA LEU A 93 2.34 11.15 22.01
C LEU A 93 3.40 11.64 21.02
N LYS A 94 4.25 10.71 20.57
CA LYS A 94 5.22 10.95 19.48
C LYS A 94 4.83 10.16 18.25
N LEU A 95 4.76 10.81 17.08
CA LEU A 95 4.56 10.09 15.82
C LEU A 95 5.84 9.34 15.44
N MET A 96 5.88 8.05 15.72
CA MET A 96 7.06 7.21 15.49
C MET A 96 7.04 6.54 14.12
N ALA A 97 5.88 6.41 13.49
CA ALA A 97 5.83 5.85 12.14
C ALA A 97 4.65 6.35 11.30
N ILE A 98 4.87 6.34 9.98
CA ILE A 98 3.83 6.49 8.96
C ILE A 98 3.86 5.23 8.11
N ILE A 99 2.71 4.61 7.92
CA ILE A 99 2.52 3.48 7.02
C ILE A 99 1.65 3.94 5.84
N ASN A 100 2.32 4.29 4.75
CA ASN A 100 1.71 4.64 3.48
C ASN A 100 1.20 3.36 2.80
N ASN A 101 -0.03 2.97 3.16
CA ASN A 101 -0.69 1.76 2.68
C ASN A 101 -1.80 2.06 1.66
N ALA A 102 -2.38 3.26 1.67
CA ALA A 102 -3.39 3.64 0.69
C ALA A 102 -2.87 3.41 -0.74
N GLY A 103 -3.67 2.72 -1.56
CA GLY A 103 -3.28 2.37 -2.91
C GLY A 103 -4.39 1.72 -3.71
N ILE A 104 -4.32 1.89 -5.02
CA ILE A 104 -5.20 1.25 -5.99
C ILE A 104 -4.38 0.46 -7.01
N ALA A 105 -5.01 -0.55 -7.58
CA ALA A 105 -4.43 -1.38 -8.63
C ALA A 105 -5.29 -1.30 -9.90
N GLY A 106 -4.72 -1.76 -11.01
CA GLY A 106 -5.44 -1.90 -12.27
C GLY A 106 -4.80 -2.97 -13.14
N ARG A 107 -5.57 -3.54 -14.06
CA ARG A 107 -5.06 -4.46 -15.08
C ARG A 107 -5.78 -4.22 -16.39
N ALA A 108 -5.06 -3.76 -17.41
CA ALA A 108 -5.57 -3.67 -18.78
C ALA A 108 -4.40 -3.49 -19.77
N PRO A 109 -4.61 -3.77 -21.07
CA PRO A 109 -3.74 -3.27 -22.12
C PRO A 109 -3.62 -1.74 -22.03
N VAL A 110 -2.41 -1.23 -22.25
CA VAL A 110 -2.10 0.19 -21.97
C VAL A 110 -2.97 1.15 -22.79
N GLU A 111 -3.26 0.84 -24.05
CA GLU A 111 -4.10 1.66 -24.93
C GLU A 111 -5.59 1.66 -24.52
N LEU A 112 -6.00 0.75 -23.63
CA LEU A 112 -7.37 0.65 -23.11
C LEU A 112 -7.53 1.28 -21.72
N VAL A 113 -6.45 1.76 -21.10
CA VAL A 113 -6.54 2.50 -19.84
C VAL A 113 -6.81 3.97 -20.15
N SER A 114 -7.91 4.52 -19.62
CA SER A 114 -8.20 5.94 -19.81
C SER A 114 -7.13 6.82 -19.14
N PRO A 115 -6.76 7.99 -19.73
CA PRO A 115 -5.83 8.92 -19.10
C PRO A 115 -6.26 9.34 -17.68
N LYS A 116 -7.57 9.49 -17.44
CA LYS A 116 -8.13 9.80 -16.13
C LYS A 116 -7.81 8.71 -15.10
N ASN A 117 -7.88 7.45 -15.48
CA ASN A 117 -7.55 6.33 -14.59
C ASN A 117 -6.05 6.23 -14.32
N VAL A 118 -5.22 6.50 -15.34
CA VAL A 118 -3.76 6.61 -15.17
C VAL A 118 -3.44 7.71 -14.16
N GLN A 119 -3.98 8.92 -14.37
CA GLN A 119 -3.76 10.06 -13.49
C GLN A 119 -4.23 9.77 -12.07
N HIS A 120 -5.43 9.19 -11.91
CA HIS A 120 -5.94 8.83 -10.59
C HIS A 120 -5.04 7.80 -9.88
N MET A 121 -4.53 6.80 -10.59
CA MET A 121 -3.61 5.81 -10.02
C MET A 121 -2.29 6.43 -9.57
N ILE A 122 -1.71 7.33 -10.37
CA ILE A 122 -0.51 8.07 -9.99
C ILE A 122 -0.78 8.99 -8.80
N ASN A 123 -1.91 9.70 -8.81
CA ASN A 123 -2.30 10.58 -7.71
C ASN A 123 -2.43 9.82 -6.39
N VAL A 124 -3.07 8.64 -6.39
CA VAL A 124 -3.22 7.84 -5.17
C VAL A 124 -1.90 7.20 -4.75
N ASN A 125 -1.24 6.48 -5.66
CA ASN A 125 -0.11 5.59 -5.31
C ASN A 125 1.22 6.33 -5.14
N VAL A 126 1.37 7.52 -5.73
CA VAL A 126 2.63 8.28 -5.77
C VAL A 126 2.43 9.64 -5.11
N MET A 127 1.54 10.49 -5.65
CA MET A 127 1.37 11.85 -5.14
C MET A 127 0.84 11.84 -3.70
N GLY A 128 -0.09 10.94 -3.37
CA GLY A 128 -0.58 10.80 -2.00
C GLY A 128 0.51 10.47 -1.00
N VAL A 129 1.47 9.62 -1.37
CA VAL A 129 2.65 9.33 -0.53
C VAL A 129 3.49 10.60 -0.34
N LEU A 130 3.70 11.36 -1.42
CA LEU A 130 4.43 12.63 -1.36
C LEU A 130 3.73 13.64 -0.44
N HIS A 131 2.42 13.85 -0.59
CA HIS A 131 1.63 14.77 0.24
C HIS A 131 1.71 14.41 1.72
N ILE A 132 1.51 13.13 2.04
CA ILE A 132 1.61 12.65 3.43
C ILE A 132 3.02 12.86 3.97
N CYS A 133 4.06 12.53 3.19
CA CYS A 133 5.43 12.76 3.62
C CYS A 133 5.65 14.25 3.90
N GLN A 134 5.28 15.14 2.98
CA GLN A 134 5.47 16.59 3.16
C GLN A 134 4.74 17.13 4.40
N ALA A 135 3.48 16.74 4.61
CA ALA A 135 2.67 17.22 5.72
C ALA A 135 3.16 16.69 7.08
N PHE A 136 3.53 15.40 7.16
CA PHE A 136 3.82 14.75 8.46
C PHE A 136 5.31 14.66 8.80
N LEU A 137 6.23 14.99 7.89
CA LEU A 137 7.66 14.98 8.16
C LEU A 137 8.08 15.86 9.37
N PRO A 138 7.49 17.05 9.63
CA PRO A 138 7.76 17.81 10.84
C PRO A 138 7.53 17.01 12.13
N HIS A 139 6.47 16.22 12.21
CA HIS A 139 6.15 15.37 13.36
C HIS A 139 7.15 14.25 13.56
N LEU A 140 7.59 13.63 12.47
CA LEU A 140 8.64 12.60 12.54
C LEU A 140 9.98 13.17 13.02
N ARG A 141 10.33 14.39 12.59
CA ARG A 141 11.52 15.09 13.11
C ARG A 141 11.38 15.41 14.59
N ALA A 142 10.21 15.87 15.03
CA ALA A 142 9.94 16.20 16.43
C ALA A 142 9.96 14.96 17.36
N ALA A 143 9.59 13.79 16.85
CA ALA A 143 9.68 12.54 17.59
C ALA A 143 11.13 12.18 17.97
N GLY A 144 12.10 12.66 17.19
CA GLY A 144 13.53 12.39 17.32
C GLY A 144 14.00 11.25 16.40
N GLY A 145 15.25 10.84 16.56
CA GLY A 145 15.80 9.71 15.79
C GLY A 145 15.03 8.41 16.06
N GLY A 146 14.95 7.54 15.05
CA GLY A 146 14.28 6.24 15.13
C GLY A 146 12.85 6.21 14.58
N ALA A 147 12.29 7.36 14.17
CA ALA A 147 11.03 7.39 13.45
C ALA A 147 11.15 6.70 12.08
N THR A 148 10.06 6.11 11.57
CA THR A 148 10.11 5.29 10.34
C THR A 148 8.93 5.58 9.40
N ILE A 149 9.24 5.89 8.15
CA ILE A 149 8.27 5.89 7.04
C ILE A 149 8.29 4.50 6.41
N VAL A 150 7.12 3.85 6.33
CA VAL A 150 6.93 2.55 5.70
C VAL A 150 6.02 2.72 4.48
N ASN A 151 6.54 2.39 3.31
CA ASN A 151 5.82 2.49 2.05
C ASN A 151 5.43 1.09 1.55
N ILE A 152 4.12 0.83 1.42
CA ILE A 152 3.61 -0.44 0.91
C ILE A 152 3.62 -0.42 -0.62
N SER A 153 4.67 -1.01 -1.19
CA SER A 153 4.83 -1.24 -2.63
C SER A 153 4.16 -2.54 -3.08
N SER A 154 4.79 -3.26 -4.00
CA SER A 154 4.43 -4.56 -4.53
C SER A 154 5.68 -5.17 -5.14
N VAL A 155 5.74 -6.50 -5.22
CA VAL A 155 6.72 -7.18 -6.07
C VAL A 155 6.68 -6.67 -7.53
N LEU A 156 5.52 -6.17 -7.98
CA LEU A 156 5.33 -5.55 -9.29
C LEU A 156 5.95 -4.15 -9.44
N GLY A 157 6.52 -3.57 -8.38
CA GLY A 157 7.42 -2.42 -8.48
C GLY A 157 8.83 -2.81 -8.93
N GLY A 158 9.24 -4.07 -8.67
CA GLY A 158 10.56 -4.59 -9.05
C GLY A 158 10.60 -5.35 -10.38
N PHE A 159 9.45 -5.81 -10.89
CA PHE A 159 9.31 -6.38 -12.23
C PHE A 159 7.90 -6.13 -12.78
N VAL A 160 7.73 -6.21 -14.09
CA VAL A 160 6.44 -5.94 -14.75
C VAL A 160 5.88 -7.24 -15.28
N VAL A 161 4.58 -7.47 -15.05
CA VAL A 161 3.83 -8.50 -15.76
C VAL A 161 2.89 -7.85 -16.78
N PRO A 162 2.53 -8.55 -17.86
CA PRO A 162 1.68 -7.97 -18.89
C PRO A 162 0.33 -7.50 -18.34
N TYR A 163 -0.19 -6.45 -18.96
CA TYR A 163 -1.41 -5.72 -18.56
C TYR A 163 -1.35 -5.04 -17.19
N ARG A 164 -0.21 -5.06 -16.48
CA ARG A 164 0.01 -4.35 -15.20
C ARG A 164 0.91 -3.12 -15.33
N SER A 165 1.32 -2.73 -16.53
CA SER A 165 2.35 -1.71 -16.77
C SER A 165 2.11 -0.40 -16.03
N VAL A 166 0.89 0.15 -16.03
CA VAL A 166 0.56 1.41 -15.32
C VAL A 166 0.68 1.23 -13.80
N TYR A 167 0.19 0.11 -13.27
CA TYR A 167 0.30 -0.19 -11.84
C TYR A 167 1.75 -0.38 -11.41
N SER A 168 2.51 -1.19 -12.16
CA SER A 168 3.93 -1.39 -11.95
C SER A 168 4.71 -0.07 -12.00
N ALA A 169 4.43 0.78 -12.98
CA ALA A 169 5.05 2.11 -13.08
C ALA A 169 4.78 2.96 -11.84
N SER A 170 3.54 2.98 -11.34
CA SER A 170 3.20 3.72 -10.10
C SER A 170 3.96 3.20 -8.87
N LYS A 171 4.14 1.88 -8.75
CA LYS A 171 4.87 1.27 -7.63
C LYS A 171 6.38 1.48 -7.76
N ALA A 172 6.94 1.37 -8.96
CA ALA A 172 8.34 1.68 -9.23
C ALA A 172 8.67 3.17 -8.96
N ALA A 173 7.79 4.09 -9.35
CA ALA A 173 7.95 5.52 -9.06
C ALA A 173 7.98 5.80 -7.56
N MET A 174 7.09 5.15 -6.78
CA MET A 174 7.07 5.28 -5.33
C MET A 174 8.30 4.63 -4.65
N GLU A 175 8.83 3.54 -5.19
CA GLU A 175 10.12 2.97 -4.74
C GLU A 175 11.28 3.95 -4.98
N ALA A 176 11.35 4.57 -6.16
CA ALA A 176 12.35 5.58 -6.47
C ALA A 176 12.25 6.81 -5.55
N LEU A 177 11.03 7.29 -5.26
CA LEU A 177 10.79 8.33 -4.26
C LEU A 177 11.31 7.93 -2.88
N SER A 178 11.08 6.67 -2.49
CA SER A 178 11.54 6.12 -1.20
C SER A 178 13.07 6.09 -1.10
N ASP A 179 13.76 5.81 -2.20
CA ASP A 179 15.23 5.82 -2.25
C ASP A 179 15.81 7.23 -2.05
N GLY A 180 15.18 8.26 -2.64
CA GLY A 180 15.55 9.65 -2.40
C GLY A 180 15.35 10.04 -0.94
N LEU A 181 14.14 9.82 -0.41
CA LEU A 181 13.80 10.12 1.00
C LEU A 181 14.74 9.41 1.99
N ARG A 182 15.15 8.17 1.71
CA ARG A 182 16.07 7.43 2.57
C ARG A 182 17.41 8.14 2.78
N VAL A 183 17.90 8.85 1.76
CA VAL A 183 19.16 9.60 1.85
C VAL A 183 18.91 10.97 2.48
N GLU A 184 17.88 11.68 2.02
CA GLU A 184 17.52 13.02 2.51
C GLU A 184 17.24 13.05 4.02
N LEU A 185 16.54 12.04 4.53
CA LEU A 185 16.06 12.02 5.90
C LEU A 185 17.07 11.44 6.91
N ARG A 186 18.22 10.96 6.44
CA ARG A 186 19.24 10.27 7.25
C ARG A 186 19.83 11.17 8.34
N SER A 187 20.00 12.46 8.07
CA SER A 187 20.52 13.45 9.03
C SER A 187 19.64 13.62 10.26
N TRP A 188 18.33 13.36 10.13
CA TRP A 188 17.36 13.38 11.23
C TRP A 188 17.15 12.01 11.88
N GLY A 189 17.86 10.97 11.42
CA GLY A 189 17.69 9.61 11.93
C GLY A 189 16.31 9.01 11.64
N ILE A 190 15.61 9.51 10.61
CA ILE A 190 14.33 8.96 10.15
C ILE A 190 14.60 7.88 9.11
N ASN A 191 14.08 6.68 9.36
CA ASN A 191 14.21 5.54 8.47
C ASN A 191 13.13 5.59 7.37
N VAL A 192 13.47 5.11 6.18
CA VAL A 192 12.51 4.89 5.10
C VAL A 192 12.62 3.44 4.68
N VAL A 193 11.49 2.73 4.74
CA VAL A 193 11.40 1.30 4.47
C VAL A 193 10.34 1.03 3.41
N VAL A 194 10.72 0.27 2.39
CA VAL A 194 9.80 -0.25 1.38
C VAL A 194 9.43 -1.69 1.74
N VAL A 195 8.13 -1.98 1.71
CA VAL A 195 7.61 -3.34 1.78
C VAL A 195 7.06 -3.72 0.40
N GLN A 196 7.49 -4.86 -0.14
CA GLN A 196 7.02 -5.41 -1.41
C GLN A 196 6.25 -6.72 -1.17
N PRO A 197 4.93 -6.64 -0.93
CA PRO A 197 4.11 -7.84 -0.87
C PRO A 197 3.94 -8.47 -2.26
N GLY A 198 3.90 -9.80 -2.28
CA GLY A 198 3.36 -10.62 -3.37
C GLY A 198 1.84 -10.52 -3.44
N TYR A 199 1.17 -11.62 -3.76
CA TYR A 199 -0.29 -11.66 -3.65
C TYR A 199 -0.68 -11.64 -2.18
N VAL A 200 -1.61 -10.75 -1.80
CA VAL A 200 -2.17 -10.67 -0.44
C VAL A 200 -3.68 -10.87 -0.57
N GLN A 201 -4.27 -11.60 0.38
CA GLN A 201 -5.71 -11.84 0.49
C GLN A 201 -6.46 -10.53 0.82
N THR A 202 -6.56 -9.64 -0.17
CA THR A 202 -7.22 -8.34 -0.05
C THR A 202 -8.05 -8.04 -1.29
N ASP A 203 -9.10 -7.27 -1.08
CA ASP A 203 -9.96 -6.76 -2.14
C ASP A 203 -9.33 -5.57 -2.91
N ILE A 204 -8.00 -5.45 -2.94
CA ILE A 204 -7.32 -4.38 -3.70
C ILE A 204 -7.67 -4.43 -5.19
N SER A 205 -7.98 -5.62 -5.72
CA SER A 205 -8.49 -5.81 -7.08
C SER A 205 -9.95 -5.39 -7.27
N LEU A 206 -10.73 -5.26 -6.19
CA LEU A 206 -12.08 -4.68 -6.21
C LEU A 206 -12.03 -3.16 -6.07
N ASN A 207 -11.05 -2.60 -5.34
CA ASN A 207 -10.79 -1.15 -5.33
C ASN A 207 -10.30 -0.60 -6.70
N SER A 208 -10.11 -1.48 -7.70
CA SER A 208 -9.69 -1.19 -9.08
C SER A 208 -10.84 -0.73 -10.00
N PHE A 209 -11.99 -0.35 -9.42
CA PHE A 209 -13.32 -0.24 -10.05
C PHE A 209 -13.39 0.62 -11.33
N ALA A 210 -12.37 1.40 -11.69
CA ALA A 210 -12.40 2.24 -12.89
C ALA A 210 -11.75 1.62 -14.14
N ALA A 211 -10.83 0.65 -14.03
CA ALA A 211 -10.16 0.08 -15.20
C ALA A 211 -10.95 -1.08 -15.84
N ASP A 212 -11.60 -1.91 -15.00
CA ASP A 212 -12.38 -3.07 -15.48
C ASP A 212 -13.72 -2.66 -16.11
N LEU A 213 -14.31 -1.54 -15.69
CA LEU A 213 -15.61 -1.04 -16.16
C LEU A 213 -15.53 -0.27 -17.49
N GLU A 214 -14.38 0.30 -17.83
CA GLU A 214 -14.17 0.95 -19.13
C GLU A 214 -13.92 -0.07 -20.26
N LEU A 215 -13.62 -1.33 -19.93
CA LEU A 215 -13.53 -2.41 -20.92
C LEU A 215 -14.88 -2.85 -21.48
N ALA A 216 -15.96 -2.70 -20.71
CA ALA A 216 -17.32 -2.85 -21.23
C ALA A 216 -17.67 -1.77 -22.28
N LYS A 217 -16.91 -0.67 -22.31
CA LYS A 217 -17.02 0.42 -23.29
C LYS A 217 -15.96 0.34 -24.40
N CYS A 218 -15.05 -0.63 -24.34
CA CYS A 218 -14.04 -0.85 -25.37
C CYS A 218 -14.74 -1.29 -26.68
N PRO A 219 -14.45 -0.65 -27.83
CA PRO A 219 -14.95 -1.12 -29.12
C PRO A 219 -14.60 -2.60 -29.31
N LYS A 220 -15.58 -3.42 -29.72
CA LYS A 220 -15.39 -4.87 -29.90
C LYS A 220 -14.20 -5.19 -30.80
N GLU A 221 -13.93 -4.33 -31.78
CA GLU A 221 -12.77 -4.42 -32.69
C GLU A 221 -11.43 -4.41 -31.94
N ARG A 222 -11.27 -3.57 -30.90
CA ARG A 222 -10.03 -3.49 -30.12
C ARG A 222 -9.90 -4.60 -29.08
N ALA A 223 -11.03 -5.06 -28.52
CA ALA A 223 -11.02 -6.17 -27.58
C ALA A 223 -10.51 -7.49 -28.21
N VAL A 224 -10.75 -7.69 -29.51
CA VAL A 224 -10.25 -8.85 -30.28
C VAL A 224 -8.72 -8.86 -30.38
N LEU A 225 -8.06 -7.70 -30.33
CA LEU A 225 -6.59 -7.59 -30.40
C LEU A 225 -5.88 -8.17 -29.17
N TYR A 226 -6.60 -8.35 -28.06
CA TYR A 226 -6.04 -8.83 -26.79
C TYR A 226 -6.71 -10.13 -26.32
N PRO A 227 -6.57 -11.25 -27.05
CA PRO A 227 -7.26 -12.50 -26.75
C PRO A 227 -6.93 -13.03 -25.34
N TYR A 228 -5.66 -12.96 -24.93
CA TYR A 228 -5.21 -13.39 -23.59
C TYR A 228 -5.85 -12.57 -22.48
N PHE A 229 -5.98 -11.26 -22.67
CA PHE A 229 -6.65 -10.39 -21.72
C PHE A 229 -8.16 -10.68 -21.65
N GLY A 230 -8.81 -10.89 -22.81
CA GLY A 230 -10.22 -11.27 -22.87
C GLY A 230 -10.51 -12.59 -22.16
N GLN A 231 -9.62 -13.57 -22.25
CA GLN A 231 -9.75 -14.81 -21.49
C GLN A 231 -9.56 -14.61 -19.99
N TRP A 232 -8.59 -13.79 -19.59
CA TRP A 232 -8.41 -13.43 -18.18
C TRP A 232 -9.68 -12.77 -17.60
N LEU A 233 -10.32 -11.87 -18.35
CA LEU A 233 -11.60 -11.27 -17.96
C LEU A 233 -12.69 -12.32 -17.77
N LYS A 234 -12.82 -13.28 -18.70
CA LYS A 234 -13.76 -14.40 -18.57
C LYS A 234 -13.50 -15.24 -17.32
N LYS A 235 -12.23 -15.59 -17.04
CA LYS A 235 -11.82 -16.32 -15.83
C LYS A 235 -12.14 -15.53 -14.56
N LYS A 236 -11.90 -14.22 -14.54
CA LYS A 236 -12.24 -13.33 -13.42
C LYS A 236 -13.76 -13.22 -13.20
N ALA A 237 -14.53 -13.08 -14.28
CA ALA A 237 -15.99 -13.02 -14.22
C ALA A 237 -16.59 -14.33 -13.68
N ALA A 238 -16.10 -15.49 -14.16
CA ALA A 238 -16.50 -16.81 -13.66
C ALA A 238 -16.18 -17.00 -12.17
N ALA A 239 -15.12 -16.35 -11.67
CA ALA A 239 -14.75 -16.34 -10.25
C ALA A 239 -15.45 -15.23 -9.43
N ALA A 240 -16.57 -14.69 -9.91
CA ALA A 240 -17.32 -13.61 -9.26
C ALA A 240 -16.47 -12.38 -8.90
N GLY A 241 -15.50 -12.04 -9.77
CA GLY A 241 -14.61 -10.89 -9.57
C GLY A 241 -13.39 -11.16 -8.69
N ARG A 242 -13.27 -12.33 -8.07
CA ARG A 242 -12.08 -12.74 -7.31
C ARG A 242 -10.94 -13.05 -8.28
N SER A 243 -9.73 -12.58 -7.97
CA SER A 243 -8.55 -13.00 -8.72
C SER A 243 -8.18 -14.43 -8.30
N GLN A 244 -7.82 -15.28 -9.25
CA GLN A 244 -7.51 -16.72 -9.03
C GLN A 244 -6.44 -16.99 -7.96
N HIS A 245 -5.63 -15.99 -7.61
CA HIS A 245 -4.55 -16.09 -6.63
C HIS A 245 -4.87 -15.43 -5.28
N ILE A 246 -6.07 -14.87 -5.07
CA ILE A 246 -6.41 -14.24 -3.78
C ILE A 246 -6.32 -15.29 -2.68
N ASP A 247 -6.95 -16.45 -2.84
CA ASP A 247 -7.00 -17.49 -1.80
C ASP A 247 -5.60 -18.08 -1.48
N GLN A 248 -4.66 -18.01 -2.42
CA GLN A 248 -3.26 -18.41 -2.25
C GLN A 248 -2.35 -17.27 -1.76
N GLY A 249 -2.90 -16.06 -1.64
CA GLY A 249 -2.18 -14.89 -1.18
C GLY A 249 -1.86 -14.94 0.31
N ILE A 250 -0.91 -14.12 0.71
CA ILE A 250 -0.48 -13.93 2.08
C ILE A 250 -1.65 -13.34 2.89
N PRO A 251 -1.96 -13.85 4.09
CA PRO A 251 -2.94 -13.24 4.97
C PRO A 251 -2.51 -11.81 5.35
N PRO A 252 -3.41 -10.81 5.34
CA PRO A 252 -3.08 -9.44 5.75
C PRO A 252 -2.48 -9.35 7.16
N ALA A 253 -2.85 -10.26 8.06
CA ALA A 253 -2.32 -10.35 9.41
C ALA A 253 -0.82 -10.66 9.45
N GLU A 254 -0.30 -11.43 8.48
CA GLU A 254 1.13 -11.74 8.39
C GLU A 254 1.93 -10.50 7.98
N VAL A 255 1.41 -9.73 7.03
CA VAL A 255 1.99 -8.43 6.65
C VAL A 255 1.93 -7.46 7.84
N ALA A 256 0.81 -7.40 8.57
CA ALA A 256 0.67 -6.57 9.76
C ALA A 256 1.68 -6.94 10.87
N HIS A 257 1.93 -8.24 11.07
CA HIS A 257 2.95 -8.70 12.01
C HIS A 257 4.36 -8.26 11.60
N LEU A 258 4.67 -8.28 10.30
CA LEU A 258 5.92 -7.73 9.79
C LEU A 258 5.99 -6.21 10.02
N LEU A 259 4.92 -5.46 9.76
CA LEU A 259 4.88 -4.00 9.96
C LEU A 259 5.18 -3.61 11.40
N GLU A 260 4.65 -4.34 12.38
CA GLU A 260 4.99 -4.15 13.81
C GLU A 260 6.50 -4.26 14.05
N LYS A 261 7.17 -5.21 13.40
CA LYS A 261 8.63 -5.38 13.51
C LYS A 261 9.39 -4.27 12.77
N ILE A 262 8.91 -3.86 11.61
CA ILE A 262 9.57 -2.89 10.73
C ILE A 262 9.70 -1.51 11.37
N ILE A 263 8.70 -1.08 12.16
CA ILE A 263 8.74 0.21 12.88
C ILE A 263 10.01 0.33 13.75
N THR A 264 10.61 -0.80 14.12
CA THR A 264 11.82 -0.89 14.94
C THR A 264 13.07 -1.38 14.20
N ALA A 265 12.99 -1.59 12.90
CA ALA A 265 14.00 -2.27 12.12
C ALA A 265 14.79 -1.33 11.19
N LEU A 266 16.00 -1.75 10.83
CA LEU A 266 17.00 -0.92 10.12
C LEU A 266 17.15 -1.25 8.64
N THR A 267 16.54 -2.32 8.12
CA THR A 267 16.72 -2.70 6.72
C THR A 267 15.74 -1.95 5.81
N PRO A 268 16.19 -1.39 4.68
CA PRO A 268 15.38 -0.48 3.87
C PRO A 268 14.36 -1.18 2.96
N LEU A 269 14.47 -2.50 2.74
CA LEU A 269 13.61 -3.24 1.83
C LEU A 269 13.21 -4.60 2.42
N TYR A 270 11.90 -4.87 2.44
CA TYR A 270 11.33 -6.15 2.83
C TYR A 270 10.45 -6.70 1.72
N MET A 271 10.82 -7.85 1.17
CA MET A 271 9.95 -8.60 0.27
C MET A 271 9.16 -9.63 1.07
N VAL A 272 7.85 -9.71 0.84
CA VAL A 272 6.94 -10.58 1.59
C VAL A 272 6.21 -11.48 0.60
N GLY A 273 6.33 -12.79 0.78
CA GLY A 273 5.67 -13.77 -0.09
C GLY A 273 6.62 -14.66 -0.85
N ARG A 274 6.06 -15.67 -1.51
CA ARG A 274 6.80 -16.65 -2.30
C ARG A 274 7.41 -16.01 -3.55
N GLU A 275 6.90 -14.87 -3.98
CA GLU A 275 7.34 -14.14 -5.17
C GLU A 275 8.60 -13.29 -4.92
N ALA A 276 9.06 -13.20 -3.67
CA ALA A 276 10.26 -12.43 -3.30
C ALA A 276 11.52 -12.86 -4.07
N TRP A 277 11.71 -14.16 -4.32
CA TRP A 277 12.86 -14.64 -5.09
C TRP A 277 12.73 -14.33 -6.58
N VAL A 278 11.51 -14.26 -7.11
CA VAL A 278 11.24 -13.94 -8.51
C VAL A 278 11.72 -12.52 -8.80
N VAL A 279 11.40 -11.55 -7.94
CA VAL A 279 11.89 -10.16 -8.08
C VAL A 279 13.42 -10.12 -8.17
N ARG A 280 14.11 -10.85 -7.28
CA ARG A 280 15.58 -10.89 -7.27
C ARG A 280 16.14 -11.49 -8.56
N LEU A 281 15.52 -12.55 -9.07
CA LEU A 281 15.90 -13.17 -10.33
C LEU A 281 15.63 -12.24 -11.52
N CYS A 282 14.45 -11.63 -11.60
CA CYS A 282 14.08 -10.71 -12.67
C CYS A 282 14.99 -9.48 -12.75
N ARG A 283 15.59 -9.04 -11.64
CA ARG A 283 16.53 -7.92 -11.61
C ARG A 283 17.92 -8.26 -12.18
N VAL A 284 18.29 -9.54 -12.26
CA VAL A 284 19.61 -9.97 -12.76
C VAL A 284 19.54 -10.62 -14.14
N LEU A 285 18.38 -11.13 -14.55
CA LEU A 285 18.22 -11.74 -15.86
C LEU A 285 18.22 -10.68 -16.98
N PRO A 286 18.84 -10.98 -18.14
CA PRO A 286 18.68 -10.18 -19.35
C PRO A 286 17.21 -10.02 -19.73
N THR A 287 16.83 -8.81 -20.17
CA THR A 287 15.45 -8.45 -20.51
C THR A 287 14.82 -9.42 -21.51
N PHE A 288 15.55 -9.82 -22.55
CA PHE A 288 15.02 -10.74 -23.57
C PHE A 288 14.61 -12.11 -23.02
N ILE A 289 15.30 -12.60 -21.98
CA ILE A 289 14.94 -13.87 -21.31
C ILE A 289 13.66 -13.67 -20.51
N LEU A 290 13.57 -12.56 -19.78
CA LEU A 290 12.40 -12.25 -18.97
C LEU A 290 11.15 -12.07 -19.84
N ASP A 291 11.28 -11.35 -20.96
CA ASP A 291 10.21 -11.15 -21.93
C ASP A 291 9.72 -12.47 -22.53
N TRP A 292 10.64 -13.38 -22.86
CA TRP A 292 10.31 -14.71 -23.35
C TRP A 292 9.56 -15.55 -22.29
N VAL A 293 9.99 -15.52 -21.03
CA VAL A 293 9.29 -16.20 -19.91
C VAL A 293 7.89 -15.61 -19.69
N LEU A 294 7.76 -14.28 -19.72
CA LEU A 294 6.47 -13.61 -19.53
C LEU A 294 5.50 -13.89 -20.69
N PHE A 295 6.01 -13.92 -21.92
CA PHE A 295 5.22 -14.24 -23.11
C PHE A 295 4.73 -15.70 -23.09
N THR A 296 5.60 -16.65 -22.74
CA THR A 296 5.22 -18.06 -22.62
C THR A 296 4.21 -18.28 -21.49
N TYR A 297 4.36 -17.61 -20.35
CA TYR A 297 3.38 -17.63 -19.27
C TYR A 297 2.02 -17.07 -19.71
N LEU A 298 1.99 -15.95 -20.43
CA LEU A 298 0.75 -15.42 -21.01
C LEU A 298 0.06 -16.43 -21.90
N ALA A 299 0.80 -17.06 -22.82
CA ALA A 299 0.28 -18.06 -23.73
C ALA A 299 -0.26 -19.30 -22.99
N GLN A 300 0.46 -19.82 -21.97
CA GLN A 300 0.01 -20.98 -21.18
C GLN A 300 -1.19 -20.67 -20.29
N SER A 301 -1.29 -19.44 -19.77
CA SER A 301 -2.46 -19.01 -18.98
C SER A 301 -3.74 -18.91 -19.80
N SER A 302 -3.64 -19.07 -21.12
CA SER A 302 -4.71 -18.96 -22.10
C SER A 302 -5.12 -20.26 -22.80
N SER A 303 -4.40 -21.35 -22.52
CA SER A 303 -4.88 -22.72 -22.73
C SER A 303 -5.71 -23.20 -21.54
#